data_AF-A0A1V2LEJ0-F1
#
_entry.id   AF-A0A1V2LEJ0-F1
#
_cell.length_a   1.000
_cell.length_b   1.000
_cell.length_c   1.000
_cell.angle_alpha   90.00
_cell.angle_beta   90.00
_cell.angle_gamma   90.00
#
_symmetry.space_group_name_H-M   'P 1'
#
loop_
_entity.id
_entity.type
_entity.pdbx_description
1 polymer ?
#
loop_
_entity_poly.entity_id
_entity_poly.type
_entity_poly.pdbx_seq_one_letter_code
_entity_poly.pdbx_strand_id
1 'polypeptide(L)'
;MVIVGLLLLPLPPKLQTVLISNYDKLISNPNISIILSFIDVLIGIMFVDAFKNGFGMIGKEDEVIEYSKNLWETRSRKFYSQRNMYILGAVLSFQVCIWFIMMLLKSTVKHNDLLSGKIAQREGDKAANEKPDPELAERAR
;
A
#
# COMPACT_ATOMS: atom_id res chain seq x y z
N MET A 1 3.79 -11.16 1.56
CA MET A 1 2.94 -11.59 2.69
C MET A 1 3.42 -11.00 4.01
N VAL A 2 4.62 -11.37 4.49
CA VAL A 2 5.13 -10.93 5.80
C VAL A 2 5.26 -9.40 5.89
N ILE A 3 5.74 -8.74 4.84
CA ILE A 3 5.90 -7.27 4.80
C ILE A 3 4.56 -6.55 4.93
N VAL A 4 3.51 -7.03 4.25
CA VAL A 4 2.16 -6.44 4.34
C VAL A 4 1.57 -6.68 5.73
N GLY A 5 1.75 -7.88 6.30
CA GLY A 5 1.35 -8.18 7.67
C GLY A 5 2.05 -7.31 8.72
N LEU A 6 3.34 -7.05 8.54
CA LEU A 6 4.10 -6.11 9.38
C LEU A 6 3.62 -4.67 9.22
N LEU A 7 3.21 -4.27 8.01
CA LEU A 7 2.65 -2.94 7.73
C LEU A 7 1.24 -2.75 8.32
N LEU A 8 0.45 -3.82 8.45
CA LEU A 8 -0.90 -3.84 9.01
C LEU A 8 -0.93 -3.80 10.54
N LEU A 9 0.19 -4.11 11.20
CA LEU A 9 0.27 -3.96 12.65
C LEU A 9 0.09 -2.47 13.00
N PRO A 10 -0.61 -2.15 14.11
CA PRO A 10 -0.63 -0.79 14.64
C PRO A 10 0.79 -0.41 15.08
N LEU A 11 1.57 0.14 14.15
CA LEU A 11 2.97 0.45 14.36
C LEU A 11 3.11 1.70 15.24
N PRO A 12 4.07 1.76 16.18
CA PRO A 12 4.39 2.95 16.93
C PRO A 12 4.61 4.18 16.02
N PRO A 13 4.15 5.39 16.42
CA PRO A 13 4.17 6.58 15.55
C PRO A 13 5.57 6.95 15.04
N LYS A 14 6.63 6.65 15.80
CA LYS A 14 8.03 6.82 15.37
C LYS A 14 8.43 5.92 14.19
N LEU A 15 7.92 4.68 14.15
CA LEU A 15 8.18 3.77 13.05
C LEU A 15 7.36 4.14 11.82
N GLN A 16 6.14 4.66 12.01
CA GLN A 16 5.28 5.12 10.92
C GLN A 16 5.94 6.25 10.12
N THR A 17 6.53 7.25 10.79
CA THR A 17 7.21 8.38 10.12
C THR A 17 8.46 7.93 9.36
N VAL A 18 9.24 6.99 9.93
CA VAL A 18 10.40 6.41 9.25
C VAL A 18 9.99 5.63 8.00
N LEU A 19 8.94 4.79 8.10
CA LEU A 19 8.41 4.05 6.95
C LEU A 19 7.89 4.97 5.85
N ILE A 20 7.09 5.98 6.20
CA ILE A 20 6.56 6.95 5.23
C ILE A 20 7.70 7.70 4.56
N SER A 21 8.65 8.22 5.32
CA SER A 21 9.77 8.99 4.74
C SER A 21 10.65 8.15 3.81
N ASN A 22 10.89 6.87 4.14
CA ASN A 22 11.63 5.96 3.28
C ASN A 22 10.84 5.59 2.02
N TYR A 23 9.54 5.32 2.15
CA TYR A 23 8.67 5.04 1.01
C TYR A 23 8.58 6.24 0.06
N ASP A 24 8.40 7.45 0.60
CA ASP A 24 8.32 8.68 -0.19
C ASP A 24 9.64 8.97 -0.90
N LYS A 25 10.79 8.76 -0.24
CA LYS A 25 12.11 8.85 -0.90
C LYS A 25 12.22 7.85 -2.05
N LEU A 26 11.77 6.62 -1.86
CA LEU A 26 11.87 5.57 -2.86
C LEU A 26 11.02 5.88 -4.11
N ILE A 27 9.79 6.36 -3.91
CA ILE A 27 8.86 6.68 -5.02
C ILE A 27 9.11 8.05 -5.63
N SER A 28 9.72 8.98 -4.90
CA SER A 28 10.09 10.30 -5.46
C SER A 28 11.14 10.20 -6.57
N ASN A 29 11.88 9.08 -6.64
CA ASN A 29 12.85 8.87 -7.71
C ASN A 29 12.13 8.47 -9.01
N PRO A 30 12.21 9.29 -10.07
CA PRO A 30 11.50 9.04 -11.32
C PRO A 30 11.92 7.71 -11.97
N ASN A 31 13.18 7.31 -11.85
CA ASN A 31 13.66 6.05 -12.41
C ASN A 31 12.97 4.85 -11.74
N ILE A 32 12.81 4.90 -10.42
CA ILE A 32 12.17 3.82 -9.65
C ILE A 32 10.68 3.78 -9.96
N SER A 33 10.03 4.94 -10.04
CA SER A 33 8.61 5.03 -10.39
C SER A 33 8.31 4.42 -11.77
N ILE A 34 9.16 4.70 -12.76
CA ILE A 34 9.05 4.12 -14.11
C ILE A 34 9.23 2.60 -14.07
N ILE A 35 10.27 2.11 -13.36
CA ILE A 35 10.53 0.67 -13.24
C ILE A 35 9.34 -0.04 -12.56
N LEU A 36 8.81 0.52 -11.48
CA LEU A 36 7.65 -0.03 -10.78
C LEU A 36 6.41 -0.06 -11.67
N SER A 37 6.13 1.03 -12.39
CA SER A 37 5.00 1.09 -13.31
C SER A 37 5.13 0.06 -14.44
N PHE A 38 6.35 -0.13 -14.98
CA PHE A 38 6.60 -1.13 -16.00
C PHE A 38 6.38 -2.57 -15.48
N ILE A 39 6.86 -2.86 -14.27
CA ILE A 39 6.63 -4.15 -13.60
C ILE A 39 5.12 -4.37 -13.37
N ASP A 40 4.41 -3.36 -12.90
CA ASP A 40 2.96 -3.45 -12.65
C ASP A 40 2.18 -3.71 -13.95
N VAL A 41 2.57 -3.07 -15.06
CA VAL A 41 1.98 -3.33 -16.39
C VAL A 41 2.28 -4.74 -16.86
N LEU A 42 3.52 -5.23 -16.72
CA LEU A 42 3.90 -6.58 -17.10
C LEU A 42 3.11 -7.64 -16.31
N ILE A 43 3.05 -7.48 -14.99
CA ILE A 43 2.29 -8.38 -14.11
C ILE A 43 0.80 -8.34 -14.49
N GLY A 44 0.25 -7.16 -14.79
CA GLY A 44 -1.12 -6.99 -15.27
C GLY A 44 -1.40 -7.74 -16.57
N ILE A 45 -0.51 -7.63 -17.56
CA ILE A 45 -0.63 -8.36 -18.84
C ILE A 45 -0.55 -9.87 -18.61
N MET A 46 0.42 -10.33 -17.83
CA MET A 46 0.56 -11.76 -17.49
C MET A 46 -0.67 -12.28 -16.72
N PHE A 47 -1.27 -11.47 -15.86
CA PHE A 47 -2.48 -11.82 -15.15
C PHE A 47 -3.67 -11.96 -16.10
N VAL A 48 -3.86 -11.01 -17.02
CA VAL A 48 -4.93 -11.07 -18.03
C VAL A 48 -4.78 -12.30 -18.91
N ASP A 49 -3.55 -12.63 -19.33
CA ASP A 49 -3.27 -13.84 -20.09
C ASP A 49 -3.62 -15.11 -19.29
N ALA A 50 -3.14 -15.21 -18.05
CA ALA A 50 -3.44 -16.33 -17.17
C ALA A 50 -4.94 -16.45 -16.82
N PHE A 51 -5.65 -15.32 -16.72
CA PHE A 51 -7.09 -15.25 -16.48
C PHE A 51 -7.87 -15.80 -17.68
N LYS A 52 -7.56 -15.32 -18.91
CA LYS A 52 -8.20 -15.77 -20.14
C LYS A 52 -7.99 -17.27 -20.38
N ASN A 53 -6.76 -17.75 -20.18
CA ASN A 53 -6.39 -19.15 -20.36
C ASN A 53 -6.88 -20.06 -19.22
N GLY A 54 -7.09 -19.52 -18.02
CA GLY A 54 -7.51 -20.26 -16.82
C GLY A 54 -9.03 -20.44 -16.69
N PHE A 55 -9.81 -19.42 -17.07
CA PHE A 55 -11.28 -19.42 -16.99
C PHE A 55 -11.97 -19.94 -18.26
N GLY A 56 -11.23 -20.22 -19.33
CA GLY A 56 -11.78 -20.81 -20.55
C GLY A 56 -12.69 -19.87 -21.34
N MET A 57 -12.48 -18.55 -21.22
CA MET A 57 -13.22 -17.56 -22.01
C MET A 57 -12.83 -17.55 -23.50
N ILE A 58 -11.75 -18.26 -23.86
CA ILE A 58 -11.35 -18.48 -25.25
C ILE A 58 -11.93 -19.83 -25.71
N GLY A 59 -13.00 -19.74 -26.49
CA GLY A 59 -13.36 -20.70 -27.51
C GLY A 59 -14.10 -21.96 -27.06
N LYS A 60 -15.43 -21.95 -27.22
CA LYS A 60 -16.23 -23.14 -27.55
C LYS A 60 -15.88 -23.75 -28.94
N GLU A 61 -14.80 -23.29 -29.58
CA GLU A 61 -14.43 -23.64 -30.95
C GLU A 61 -13.43 -24.81 -31.02
N ASP A 62 -12.73 -25.15 -29.94
CA ASP A 62 -11.80 -26.29 -29.91
C ASP A 62 -12.49 -27.64 -29.65
N GLU A 63 -13.77 -27.65 -29.27
CA GLU A 63 -14.50 -28.90 -28.94
C GLU A 63 -14.70 -29.83 -30.15
N VAL A 64 -14.60 -29.33 -31.38
CA VAL A 64 -14.91 -30.12 -32.59
C VAL A 64 -13.66 -30.73 -33.25
N ILE A 65 -12.44 -30.26 -32.93
CA ILE A 65 -11.21 -30.69 -33.64
C ILE A 65 -10.27 -31.54 -32.74
N GLU A 66 -10.47 -31.56 -31.41
CA GLU A 66 -9.44 -32.02 -30.47
C GLU A 66 -9.64 -33.45 -29.90
N TYR A 67 -10.31 -34.37 -30.61
CA TYR A 67 -10.42 -35.78 -30.17
C TYR A 67 -9.09 -36.56 -30.22
N SER A 68 -8.00 -35.94 -30.70
CA SER A 68 -6.70 -36.59 -30.97
C SER A 68 -5.51 -35.97 -30.21
N LYS A 69 -5.65 -34.85 -29.49
CA LYS A 69 -4.55 -34.32 -28.65
C LYS A 69 -4.75 -34.77 -27.20
N ASN A 70 -3.65 -35.15 -26.56
CA ASN A 70 -3.62 -35.72 -25.22
C ASN A 70 -4.46 -34.91 -24.22
N LEU A 71 -5.57 -35.49 -23.77
CA LEU A 71 -6.47 -34.90 -22.77
C LEU A 71 -5.73 -34.41 -21.50
N TRP A 72 -4.63 -35.08 -21.17
CA TRP A 72 -3.71 -34.73 -20.07
C TRP A 72 -2.89 -33.46 -20.31
N GLU A 73 -2.52 -33.18 -21.56
CA GLU A 73 -1.78 -31.98 -21.95
C GLU A 73 -2.68 -30.74 -21.85
N THR A 74 -3.90 -30.82 -22.37
CA THR A 74 -4.90 -29.75 -22.26
C THR A 74 -5.30 -29.49 -20.80
N ARG A 75 -5.47 -30.57 -20.01
CA ARG A 75 -5.82 -30.45 -18.59
C ARG A 75 -4.68 -29.87 -17.76
N SER A 76 -3.44 -30.29 -18.00
CA SER A 76 -2.28 -29.73 -17.29
C SER A 76 -2.09 -28.24 -17.63
N ARG A 77 -2.23 -27.84 -18.90
CA ARG A 77 -2.17 -26.42 -19.32
C ARG A 77 -3.17 -25.55 -18.56
N LYS A 78 -4.42 -26.00 -18.42
CA LYS A 78 -5.44 -25.29 -17.62
C LYS A 78 -5.05 -25.16 -16.15
N PHE A 79 -4.55 -26.23 -15.52
CA PHE A 79 -4.09 -26.17 -14.13
C PHE A 79 -2.92 -25.21 -13.93
N TYR A 80 -1.95 -25.18 -14.85
CA TYR A 80 -0.84 -24.23 -14.81
C TYR A 80 -1.33 -22.79 -14.93
N SER A 81 -2.26 -22.52 -15.85
CA SER A 81 -2.84 -21.18 -16.01
C SER A 81 -3.61 -20.73 -14.77
N GLN A 82 -4.40 -21.61 -14.16
CA GLN A 82 -5.14 -21.30 -12.94
C GLN A 82 -4.18 -20.97 -11.78
N ARG A 83 -3.13 -21.77 -11.58
CA ARG A 83 -2.11 -21.49 -10.55
C ARG A 83 -1.44 -20.14 -10.77
N ASN A 84 -1.01 -19.87 -12.00
CA ASN A 84 -0.34 -18.61 -12.34
C ASN A 84 -1.28 -17.41 -12.15
N MET A 85 -2.56 -17.56 -12.49
CA MET A 85 -3.58 -16.53 -12.23
C MET A 85 -3.70 -16.22 -10.74
N TYR A 86 -3.78 -17.22 -9.87
CA TYR A 86 -3.89 -16.99 -8.42
C TYR A 86 -2.67 -16.28 -7.86
N ILE A 87 -1.46 -16.69 -8.27
CA ILE A 87 -0.22 -16.07 -7.79
C ILE A 87 -0.14 -14.61 -8.26
N LEU A 88 -0.39 -14.34 -9.54
CA LEU A 88 -0.35 -12.98 -10.10
C LEU A 88 -1.46 -12.10 -9.52
N GLY A 89 -2.67 -12.64 -9.36
CA GLY A 89 -3.78 -11.93 -8.73
C GLY A 89 -3.49 -11.58 -7.27
N ALA A 90 -2.85 -12.50 -6.53
CA ALA A 90 -2.38 -12.21 -5.18
C ALA A 90 -1.38 -11.05 -5.19
N VAL A 91 -0.36 -11.07 -6.06
CA VAL A 91 0.63 -9.98 -6.17
C VAL A 91 -0.05 -8.61 -6.45
N LEU A 92 -0.97 -8.56 -7.42
CA LEU A 92 -1.73 -7.34 -7.73
C LEU A 92 -2.56 -6.86 -6.53
N SER A 93 -3.24 -7.77 -5.84
CA SER A 93 -4.03 -7.41 -4.66
C SER A 93 -3.16 -6.81 -3.55
N PHE A 94 -1.95 -7.35 -3.32
CA PHE A 94 -1.03 -6.80 -2.33
C PHE A 94 -0.47 -5.44 -2.72
N GLN A 95 -0.24 -5.18 -4.01
CA GLN A 95 0.16 -3.85 -4.48
C GLN A 95 -0.88 -2.79 -4.10
N VAL A 96 -2.17 -3.10 -4.31
CA VAL A 96 -3.29 -2.25 -3.91
C VAL A 96 -3.36 -2.10 -2.39
N CYS A 97 -3.19 -3.20 -1.63
CA CYS A 97 -3.16 -3.14 -0.17
C CYS A 97 -2.03 -2.25 0.36
N ILE A 98 -0.81 -2.36 -0.20
CA ILE A 98 0.32 -1.53 0.21
C ILE A 98 0.01 -0.05 -0.02
N TRP A 99 -0.52 0.28 -1.21
CA TRP A 99 -0.92 1.65 -1.52
C TRP A 99 -1.95 2.19 -0.52
N PHE A 100 -2.99 1.41 -0.21
CA PHE A 100 -4.03 1.78 0.75
C PHE A 100 -3.48 1.96 2.18
N ILE A 101 -2.62 1.05 2.65
CA ILE A 101 -2.00 1.14 3.98
C ILE A 101 -1.14 2.40 4.06
N MET A 102 -0.34 2.70 3.03
CA MET A 102 0.49 3.92 3.00
C MET A 102 -0.37 5.18 3.05
N MET A 103 -1.52 5.19 2.35
CA MET A 103 -2.49 6.29 2.42
C MET A 103 -3.04 6.47 3.84
N LEU A 104 -3.44 5.38 4.50
CA LEU A 104 -3.91 5.41 5.90
C LEU A 104 -2.82 5.86 6.88
N LEU A 105 -1.59 5.40 6.69
CA LEU A 105 -0.46 5.74 7.53
C LEU A 105 -0.14 7.24 7.45
N LYS A 106 -0.12 7.79 6.23
CA LYS A 106 0.03 9.24 6.00
C LYS A 106 -1.08 10.04 6.67
N SER A 107 -2.33 9.59 6.57
CA SER A 107 -3.46 10.23 7.23
C SER A 107 -3.30 10.23 8.76
N THR A 108 -2.95 9.07 9.33
CA THR A 108 -2.76 8.89 10.78
C THR A 108 -1.65 9.78 11.33
N VAL A 109 -0.49 9.81 10.67
CA VAL A 109 0.64 10.65 11.09
C VAL A 109 0.27 12.13 11.01
N LYS A 110 -0.37 12.57 9.92
CA LYS A 110 -0.84 13.95 9.79
C LYS A 110 -1.78 14.36 10.91
N HIS A 111 -2.71 13.48 11.31
CA HIS A 111 -3.62 13.76 12.41
C HIS A 111 -2.92 13.82 13.78
N ASN A 112 -1.92 12.96 14.01
CA ASN A 112 -1.10 13.02 15.23
C ASN A 112 -0.30 14.34 15.31
N ASP A 113 0.35 14.76 14.22
CA ASP A 113 1.10 16.02 14.21
C ASP A 113 0.19 17.24 14.45
N LEU A 114 -1.01 17.25 13.86
CA LEU A 114 -2.00 18.31 14.10
C LEU A 114 -2.50 18.34 15.55
N LEU A 115 -2.66 17.17 16.18
CA LEU A 115 -3.03 17.07 17.59
C LEU A 115 -1.92 17.59 18.50
N SER A 116 -0.68 17.17 18.27
CA SER A 116 0.49 17.66 19.02
C SER A 116 0.67 19.18 18.87
N GLY A 117 0.51 19.73 17.66
CA GLY A 117 0.58 21.17 17.43
C GLY A 117 -0.52 21.96 18.17
N LYS A 118 -1.75 21.45 18.18
CA LYS A 118 -2.87 22.06 18.93
C LYS A 118 -2.68 22.01 20.44
N ILE A 119 -2.07 20.93 20.97
CA ILE A 119 -1.75 20.82 22.39
C ILE A 119 -0.68 21.83 22.77
N ALA A 120 0.40 21.94 21.98
CA ALA A 120 1.48 22.91 22.21
C ALA A 120 0.98 24.36 22.15
N GLN A 121 0.08 24.69 21.21
CA GLN A 121 -0.56 26.00 21.16
C GLN A 121 -1.43 26.28 22.40
N ARG A 122 -2.23 25.31 22.85
CA ARG A 122 -3.02 25.45 24.08
C ARG A 122 -2.17 25.68 25.33
N GLU A 123 -1.01 25.04 25.43
CA GLU A 123 -0.08 25.24 26.55
C GLU A 123 0.64 26.58 26.47
N GLY A 124 1.03 27.02 25.25
CA GLY A 124 1.58 28.35 25.02
C GLY A 124 0.60 29.48 25.33
N ASP A 125 -0.67 29.33 24.95
CA ASP A 125 -1.72 30.30 25.24
C ASP A 125 -2.06 30.36 26.74
N LYS A 126 -2.02 29.23 27.45
CA LYS A 126 -2.18 29.19 28.91
C LYS A 126 -1.00 29.86 29.62
N ALA A 127 0.23 29.56 29.22
CA ALA A 127 1.43 30.17 29.79
C ALA A 127 1.54 31.69 29.48
N ALA A 128 1.01 32.14 28.33
CA ALA A 128 0.94 33.55 28.00
C ALA A 128 -0.13 34.31 28.83
N ASN A 129 -1.21 33.63 29.20
CA ASN A 129 -2.27 34.18 30.05
C ASN A 129 -1.95 34.09 31.57
N GLU A 130 -0.92 33.33 31.94
CA GLU A 130 -0.42 33.17 33.31
C GLU A 130 0.90 33.95 33.54
N LYS A 131 1.14 35.03 32.79
CA LYS A 131 2.19 35.99 33.16
C LYS A 131 1.69 36.82 34.35
N PRO A 132 2.44 36.89 35.46
CA PRO A 132 2.00 37.60 36.65
C PRO A 132 1.91 39.09 36.36
N ASP A 133 0.83 39.70 36.84
CA ASP A 133 0.54 41.12 36.78
C ASP A 133 1.79 41.93 37.20
N PRO A 134 2.29 42.87 36.37
CA PRO A 134 3.47 43.67 36.71
C PRO A 134 3.30 44.50 37.99
N GLU A 135 2.08 44.67 38.50
CA GLU A 135 1.79 45.38 39.76
C GLU A 135 2.25 44.64 41.03
N LEU A 136 2.42 43.31 41.01
CA LEU A 136 2.82 42.56 42.22
C LEU A 136 4.34 42.54 42.46
N ALA A 137 5.14 42.78 41.43
CA ALA A 137 6.60 42.87 41.55
C ALA A 137 7.07 44.22 42.10
N GLU A 138 6.26 45.28 41.94
CA GLU A 138 6.55 46.61 42.46
C GLU A 138 6.17 46.77 43.94
N ARG A 139 5.20 45.99 44.45
CA ARG A 139 4.84 45.95 45.88
C ARG A 139 5.78 45.14 46.76
N ALA A 140 6.76 44.45 46.17
CA ALA A 140 7.72 43.60 46.87
C ALA A 140 9.15 44.21 46.94
N ARG A 141 9.32 45.45 46.48
CA ARG A 141 10.55 46.26 46.67
C ARG A 141 10.28 47.38 47.67
#